data_AF-A0A485DA14-F1
#
_entry.id   AF-A0A485DA14-F1
#
_cell.length_a   1.000
_cell.length_b   1.000
_cell.length_c   1.000
_cell.angle_alpha   90.00
_cell.angle_beta   90.00
_cell.angle_gamma   90.00
#
_symmetry.space_group_name_H-M   'P 1'
#
loop_
_entity.id
_entity.type
_entity.pdbx_description
1 polymer ?
#
loop_
_entity_poly.entity_id
_entity_poly.type
_entity_poly.pdbx_seq_one_letter_code
_entity_poly.pdbx_strand_id
1 'polypeptide(L)' 'MTDSLLAESNRHLNQMYGLLESMDDGVMAWNEQGVLQFLNVQAATLLHLDAQTSQGKNINELVTLPALLRGPLSTRAR' A
#
# COMPACT_ATOMS: atom_id res chain seq x y z
N MET A 1 -20.85 -6.11 -22.31
CA MET A 1 -20.04 -4.87 -22.44
C MET A 1 -19.47 -4.44 -21.09
N THR A 2 -20.24 -4.48 -20.00
CA THR A 2 -19.78 -4.18 -18.63
C THR A 2 -18.72 -5.17 -18.12
N ASP A 3 -18.84 -6.46 -18.43
CA ASP A 3 -17.90 -7.50 -17.95
C ASP A 3 -16.49 -7.35 -18.52
N SER A 4 -16.34 -6.89 -19.78
CA SER A 4 -15.02 -6.62 -20.36
C SER A 4 -14.35 -5.40 -19.73
N LEU A 5 -15.12 -4.39 -19.32
CA LEU A 5 -14.58 -3.20 -18.66
C LEU A 5 -14.12 -3.50 -17.23
N LEU A 6 -14.89 -4.32 -16.50
CA LEU A 6 -14.51 -4.79 -15.17
C LEU A 6 -13.28 -5.71 -15.21
N ALA A 7 -13.22 -6.63 -16.18
CA ALA A 7 -12.07 -7.50 -16.37
C ALA A 7 -10.80 -6.70 -16.72
N GLU A 8 -10.92 -5.66 -17.54
CA GLU A 8 -9.80 -4.80 -17.88
C GLU A 8 -9.34 -3.96 -16.69
N SER A 9 -10.27 -3.39 -15.93
CA SER A 9 -9.98 -2.68 -14.68
C SER A 9 -9.23 -3.58 -13.69
N ASN A 10 -9.70 -4.81 -13.50
CA ASN A 10 -9.02 -5.79 -12.63
C ASN A 10 -7.63 -6.17 -13.14
N ARG A 11 -7.46 -6.35 -14.47
CA ARG A 11 -6.14 -6.61 -15.05
C ARG A 11 -5.18 -5.46 -14.80
N HIS A 12 -5.63 -4.23 -14.98
CA HIS A 12 -4.80 -3.04 -14.76
C HIS A 12 -4.40 -2.89 -13.29
N LEU A 13 -5.33 -3.13 -12.35
CA LEU A 13 -5.02 -3.16 -10.91
C LEU A 13 -4.00 -4.26 -10.57
N ASN A 14 -4.17 -5.46 -11.13
CA ASN A 14 -3.24 -6.56 -10.91
C ASN A 14 -1.85 -6.26 -11.49
N GLN A 15 -1.76 -5.58 -12.63
CA GLN A 15 -0.49 -5.13 -13.18
C GLN A 15 0.20 -4.12 -12.25
N MET A 16 -0.56 -3.18 -11.70
CA MET A 16 -0.03 -2.20 -10.74
C MET A 16 0.49 -2.88 -9.47
N TYR A 17 -0.27 -3.82 -8.89
CA TYR A 17 0.20 -4.60 -7.74
C TYR A 17 1.47 -5.40 -8.06
N GLY A 18 1.53 -6.02 -9.24
CA GLY A 18 2.73 -6.75 -9.68
C GLY A 18 3.99 -5.87 -9.76
N LEU A 19 3.84 -4.61 -10.20
CA LEU A 19 4.95 -3.66 -10.23
C LEU A 19 5.41 -3.28 -8.81
N LEU A 20 4.47 -2.97 -7.91
CA LEU A 20 4.80 -2.58 -6.53
C LEU A 20 5.40 -3.73 -5.71
N GLU A 21 5.00 -4.98 -5.98
CA GLU A 21 5.61 -6.17 -5.39
C GLU A 21 7.03 -6.41 -5.89
N SER A 22 7.33 -6.02 -7.13
CA SER A 22 8.67 -6.18 -7.73
C SER A 22 9.67 -5.08 -7.37
N MET A 23 9.23 -4.03 -6.65
CA MET A 23 10.13 -2.95 -6.23
C MET A 23 11.13 -3.45 -5.17
N ASP A 24 12.39 -3.07 -5.34
CA ASP A 24 13.45 -3.39 -4.36
C ASP A 24 13.24 -2.67 -3.02
N ASP A 25 12.65 -1.47 -3.07
CA ASP A 25 12.27 -0.67 -1.91
C ASP A 25 11.00 -1.19 -1.22
N GLY A 26 10.92 -0.95 0.09
CA GLY A 26 9.71 -1.21 0.86
C GLY A 26 8.59 -0.23 0.51
N VAL A 27 7.46 -0.75 0.01
CA VAL A 27 6.29 0.04 -0.37
C VAL A 27 5.12 -0.27 0.56
N MET A 28 4.50 0.80 1.08
CA MET A 28 3.25 0.75 1.82
C MET A 28 2.27 1.80 1.31
N ALA A 29 0.99 1.46 1.28
CA ALA A 29 -0.08 2.42 1.02
C ALA A 29 -1.23 2.21 2.00
N TRP A 30 -1.78 3.31 2.50
CA TRP A 30 -2.93 3.34 3.40
C TRP A 30 -3.91 4.43 2.96
N ASN A 31 -5.18 4.29 3.35
CA ASN A 31 -6.22 5.27 3.05
C ASN A 31 -6.17 6.50 3.97
N GLU A 32 -7.05 7.47 3.74
CA GLU A 32 -7.12 8.70 4.56
C GLU A 32 -7.40 8.45 6.05
N GLN A 33 -8.02 7.31 6.39
CA GLN A 33 -8.26 6.89 7.77
C GLN A 33 -7.05 6.19 8.41
N GLY A 34 -5.95 6.05 7.67
CA GLY A 34 -4.75 5.35 8.14
C GLY A 34 -4.80 3.84 7.97
N VAL A 35 -5.81 3.28 7.31
CA VAL A 35 -5.96 1.82 7.15
C VAL A 35 -5.08 1.32 6.02
N LEU A 36 -4.20 0.36 6.32
CA LEU A 36 -3.30 -0.27 5.36
C LEU A 36 -4.10 -0.97 4.25
N GLN A 37 -3.77 -0.66 3.00
CA GLN A 37 -4.34 -1.28 1.80
C GLN A 37 -3.30 -2.09 1.02
N PHE A 38 -2.03 -1.71 1.09
CA PHE A 38 -0.96 -2.40 0.38
C PHE A 38 0.33 -2.39 1.20
N LEU A 39 1.02 -3.52 1.16
CA LEU A 39 2.31 -3.77 1.80
C LEU A 39 3.03 -4.82 0.96
N ASN A 40 4.15 -4.45 0.34
CA ASN A 40 4.95 -5.40 -0.42
C ASN A 40 5.86 -6.24 0.50
N VAL A 41 6.41 -7.33 -0.05
CA VAL A 41 7.30 -8.25 0.68
C VAL A 41 8.54 -7.55 1.27
N GLN A 42 9.08 -6.55 0.57
CA GLN A 42 10.27 -5.81 0.99
C GLN A 42 9.98 -4.98 2.25
N ALA A 43 8.86 -4.23 2.28
CA ALA A 43 8.44 -3.48 3.46
C ALA A 43 8.08 -4.40 4.62
N ALA A 44 7.39 -5.51 4.36
CA ALA A 44 7.08 -6.51 5.37
C ALA A 44 8.36 -7.03 6.05
N THR A 45 9.38 -7.33 5.24
CA THR A 45 10.69 -7.80 5.72
C THR A 45 11.42 -6.72 6.53
N LEU A 46 11.52 -5.49 5.99
CA LEU A 46 12.23 -4.36 6.61
C LEU A 46 11.60 -3.93 7.95
N LEU A 47 10.27 -4.02 8.06
CA LEU A 47 9.51 -3.58 9.22
C LEU A 47 9.14 -4.73 10.17
N HIS A 48 9.57 -5.95 9.85
CA HIS A 48 9.22 -7.17 10.58
C HIS A 48 7.70 -7.36 10.77
N LEU A 49 6.94 -7.02 9.73
CA LEU A 49 5.49 -7.17 9.67
C LEU A 49 5.13 -8.45 8.92
N ASP A 50 4.05 -9.10 9.35
CA ASP A 50 3.42 -10.14 8.55
C ASP A 50 2.36 -9.51 7.62
N ALA A 51 2.49 -9.75 6.31
CA ALA A 51 1.67 -9.06 5.33
C ALA A 51 0.18 -9.35 5.48
N GLN A 52 -0.19 -10.60 5.79
CA GLN A 52 -1.59 -11.00 5.90
C GLN A 52 -2.27 -10.42 7.14
N THR A 53 -1.61 -10.48 8.29
CA THR A 53 -2.15 -9.97 9.55
C THR A 53 -2.04 -8.45 9.68
N SER A 54 -1.24 -7.79 8.85
CA SER A 54 -1.13 -6.33 8.81
C SER A 54 -2.23 -5.67 7.98
N GLN A 55 -2.78 -6.39 6.99
CA GLN A 55 -3.80 -5.83 6.10
C GLN A 55 -5.05 -5.38 6.86
N GLY A 56 -5.55 -4.19 6.50
CA GLY A 56 -6.72 -3.60 7.14
C GLY A 56 -6.49 -3.02 8.54
N LYS A 57 -5.27 -3.11 9.11
CA LYS A 57 -4.94 -2.43 10.38
C LYS A 57 -4.62 -0.97 10.17
N ASN A 58 -4.76 -0.18 11.23
CA ASN A 58 -4.29 1.20 11.22
C ASN A 58 -2.75 1.23 11.18
N ILE A 59 -2.18 2.10 10.34
CA ILE A 59 -0.73 2.22 10.17
C ILE A 59 -0.02 2.59 11.48
N ASN A 60 -0.70 3.32 12.37
CA ASN A 60 -0.16 3.69 13.69
C ASN A 60 -0.07 2.51 14.66
N GLU A 61 -0.76 1.40 14.40
CA GLU A 61 -0.64 0.15 15.17
C GLU A 61 0.52 -0.72 14.66
N LEU A 62 0.92 -0.53 13.40
CA LEU A 62 1.95 -1.33 12.74
C LEU A 62 3.34 -0.71 12.90
N VAL A 63 3.43 0.61 12.75
CA VAL A 63 4.70 1.33 12.78
C VAL A 63 4.55 2.68 13.46
N THR A 64 5.65 3.14 14.08
CA THR A 64 5.71 4.51 14.59
C THR A 64 6.14 5.45 13.47
N LEU A 65 5.18 6.11 12.83
CA LEU A 65 5.47 7.12 11.83
C LEU A 65 6.00 8.42 12.48
N PRO A 66 7.07 9.03 11.93
CA PRO A 66 7.46 10.40 12.26
C PRO A 66 6.27 11.35 12.13
N ALA A 67 6.19 12.37 13.00
CA ALA A 67 5.04 13.30 13.04
C ALA A 67 4.73 13.95 11.68
N LEU A 68 5.75 14.16 10.84
CA LEU A 68 5.66 14.70 9.49
C LEU A 68 4.84 13.83 8.52
N LEU A 69 4.71 12.53 8.79
CA LEU A 69 4.02 11.55 7.94
C LEU A 69 2.64 11.14 8.48
N ARG A 70 2.17 11.74 9.58
CA ARG A 70 0.89 11.41 10.22
C ARG A 70 -0.32 12.14 9.60
N GLY A 71 -0.09 13.09 8.70
CA GLY A 71 -1.12 13.79 7.94
C GLY A 71 -1.33 13.17 6.55
N PRO A 72 -2.32 13.67 5.76
CA PRO A 72 -2.42 13.28 4.36
C PRO A 72 -1.10 13.59 3.67
N LEU A 73 -0.51 12.58 3.02
CA LEU A 73 0.65 12.72 2.12
C LEU A 73 0.24 13.72 1.03
N SER A 74 0.46 15.00 1.32
CA SER A 74 0.16 16.09 0.42
C SER A 74 1.30 16.12 -0.57
N THR A 75 1.12 15.43 -1.69
CA THR A 75 2.08 15.39 -2.79
C THR A 75 2.39 16.82 -3.22
N ARG A 76 3.50 17.38 -2.73
CA ARG A 76 4.16 18.55 -3.31
C ARG A 76 5.42 18.06 -3.99
N ALA A 77 5.24 17.34 -5.09
CA ALA A 77 6.27 17.28 -6.12
C ALA A 77 6.05 18.51 -7.01
N ARG A 78 7.02 19.43 -6.98
CA ARG A 78 7.17 20.46 -8.02
C ARG A 78 7.84 19.82 -9.23
#